data_AF-A0A7G9LQV2-F1
#
_entry.id   AF-A0A7G9LQV2-F1
#
_cell.length_a   1.000
_cell.length_b   1.000
_cell.length_c   1.000
_cell.angle_alpha   90.00
_cell.angle_beta   90.00
_cell.angle_gamma   90.00
#
_symmetry.space_group_name_H-M   'P 1'
#
loop_
_entity.id
_entity.type
_entity.pdbx_description
1 polymer ?
#
loop_
_entity_poly.entity_id
_entity_poly.type
_entity_poly.pdbx_seq_one_letter_code
_entity_poly.pdbx_strand_id
1 'polypeptide(L)'
;MIDENNLDGFTNIEELDFRVSETSDLDKKIKLYQEALESEDFEIDDKIYILKSILNIYIDANSYGLQVHTLEELITKDKINKIDYLKQIVQIYKSSDIKDYVVASDYQLKIIKDSKKPTDYFDLIELFSLSNDLENKKKYQRETIKLYDSLIDKNSSNETIVNGYRIKILELLLDLGDKNEIEEVYLEIIKKDSNSRLKYSLELAKFYEENLKNYPKAIKQYQNLISINNKDEVIYLENIARLYEKIPNFFESISKYEELIDKCANKEEIYLNEILRLYKDKIKDYAKVVEKYNILESKFDKKYYKEKLAEFFKNDMKDYHEAIKIYIELTTLNYSEKIKYFEAISFIYEDNLKEYDEAIKQYENLILENPKNKEIYQKSIIRLLWNDKKDISNTIEKIEEFFTSSPDDEEIKNILEKAKNIKESAELDIKGKIGENFEETENEFKKTLLIYMLLILNLVFLIIFFNKDIFFEKKKIEIKKLKKLKKKS
;
A
#
# COMPACT_ATOMS: atom_id res chain seq x y z
N MET A 1 -50.05 -56.40 -45.85
CA MET A 1 -49.75 -56.96 -44.52
C MET A 1 -48.60 -57.92 -44.71
N ILE A 2 -47.38 -57.38 -44.65
CA ILE A 2 -46.20 -58.20 -44.44
C ILE A 2 -46.26 -58.61 -42.97
N ASP A 3 -46.05 -59.89 -42.71
CA ASP A 3 -46.12 -60.46 -41.37
C ASP A 3 -45.03 -59.81 -40.49
N GLU A 4 -45.43 -58.96 -39.54
CA GLU A 4 -44.51 -58.24 -38.63
C GLU A 4 -43.61 -59.18 -37.81
N ASN A 5 -43.86 -60.49 -37.85
CA ASN A 5 -43.13 -61.50 -37.08
C ASN A 5 -42.20 -62.40 -37.93
N ASN A 6 -42.14 -62.24 -39.26
CA ASN A 6 -41.28 -63.07 -40.11
C ASN A 6 -39.96 -62.36 -40.40
N LEU A 7 -39.00 -62.54 -39.47
CA LEU A 7 -37.66 -61.94 -39.44
C LEU A 7 -36.60 -62.83 -40.11
N ASP A 8 -36.94 -63.54 -41.18
CA ASP A 8 -35.93 -64.29 -41.94
C ASP A 8 -35.08 -63.33 -42.80
N GLY A 9 -33.79 -63.26 -42.46
CA GLY A 9 -32.62 -62.82 -43.26
C GLY A 9 -32.77 -61.54 -44.08
N PHE A 10 -32.21 -60.43 -43.61
CA PHE A 10 -32.00 -59.25 -44.45
C PHE A 10 -30.89 -59.53 -45.46
N THR A 11 -31.13 -59.26 -46.74
CA THR A 11 -30.15 -59.55 -47.80
C THR A 11 -29.31 -58.35 -48.24
N ASN A 12 -29.71 -57.13 -47.87
CA ASN A 12 -28.98 -55.88 -48.12
C ASN A 12 -29.52 -54.70 -47.28
N ILE A 13 -28.82 -53.56 -47.31
CA ILE A 13 -29.18 -52.32 -46.58
C ILE A 13 -30.54 -51.75 -47.00
N GLU A 14 -30.86 -51.78 -48.30
CA GLU A 14 -32.09 -51.16 -48.81
C GLU A 14 -33.34 -51.83 -48.22
N GLU A 15 -33.32 -53.16 -48.10
CA GLU A 15 -34.38 -53.94 -47.47
C GLU A 15 -34.49 -53.66 -45.97
N LEU A 16 -33.35 -53.52 -45.28
CA LEU A 16 -33.30 -53.18 -43.87
C LEU A 16 -33.88 -51.78 -43.60
N ASP A 17 -33.45 -50.77 -44.35
CA ASP A 17 -33.92 -49.39 -44.22
C ASP A 17 -35.41 -49.27 -44.52
N PHE A 18 -35.91 -49.98 -45.54
CA PHE A 18 -37.34 -50.03 -45.84
C PHE A 18 -38.15 -50.54 -44.64
N ARG A 19 -37.76 -51.68 -44.05
CA ARG A 19 -38.45 -52.27 -42.90
C ARG A 19 -38.35 -51.39 -41.65
N VAL A 20 -37.20 -50.75 -41.42
CA VAL A 20 -37.02 -49.79 -40.32
C VAL A 20 -37.91 -48.56 -40.52
N SER A 21 -38.09 -48.08 -41.76
CA SER A 21 -38.92 -46.92 -42.06
C SER A 21 -40.42 -47.16 -41.85
N GLU A 22 -40.89 -48.38 -42.10
CA GLU A 22 -42.27 -48.83 -41.85
C GLU A 22 -42.55 -49.04 -40.35
N THR A 23 -41.51 -49.19 -39.54
CA THR A 23 -41.64 -49.40 -38.10
C THR A 23 -41.80 -48.06 -37.39
N SER A 24 -42.80 -47.90 -36.51
CA SER A 24 -42.99 -46.66 -35.74
C SER A 24 -42.35 -46.71 -34.35
N ASP A 25 -42.16 -47.92 -33.81
CA ASP A 25 -41.62 -48.18 -32.48
C ASP A 25 -40.08 -48.19 -32.48
N LEU A 26 -39.46 -47.38 -31.61
CA LEU A 26 -38.00 -47.20 -31.56
C LEU A 26 -37.28 -48.48 -31.12
N ASP A 27 -37.82 -49.24 -30.18
CA ASP A 27 -37.21 -50.47 -29.68
C ASP A 27 -37.24 -51.55 -30.77
N LYS A 28 -38.34 -51.63 -31.53
CA LYS A 28 -38.43 -52.50 -32.71
C LYS A 28 -37.41 -52.09 -33.79
N LYS A 29 -37.23 -50.80 -34.06
CA LYS A 29 -36.21 -50.32 -35.02
C LYS A 29 -34.80 -50.74 -34.60
N ILE A 30 -34.45 -50.53 -33.33
CA ILE A 30 -33.15 -50.92 -32.77
C ILE A 30 -32.95 -52.42 -32.91
N LYS A 31 -33.98 -53.23 -32.59
CA LYS A 31 -33.92 -54.68 -32.70
C LYS A 31 -33.63 -55.15 -34.14
N LEU A 32 -34.30 -54.57 -35.14
CA LEU A 32 -34.06 -54.87 -36.55
C LEU A 32 -32.60 -54.59 -36.94
N TYR A 33 -32.05 -53.45 -36.50
CA TYR A 33 -30.65 -53.12 -36.75
C TYR A 33 -29.67 -54.05 -35.99
N GLN A 34 -29.99 -54.47 -34.76
CA GLN A 34 -29.15 -55.40 -33.98
C GLN A 34 -29.11 -56.80 -34.64
N GLU A 35 -30.25 -57.31 -35.08
CA GLU A 35 -30.33 -58.58 -35.82
C GLU A 35 -29.49 -58.51 -37.12
N ALA A 36 -29.49 -57.36 -37.81
CA ALA A 36 -28.65 -57.14 -38.98
C ALA A 36 -27.15 -57.08 -38.65
N LEU A 37 -26.74 -56.54 -37.50
CA LEU A 37 -25.33 -56.54 -37.07
C LEU A 37 -24.78 -57.94 -36.81
N GLU A 38 -25.62 -58.83 -36.29
CA GLU A 38 -25.28 -60.24 -36.00
C GLU A 38 -25.22 -61.11 -37.26
N SER A 39 -25.89 -60.71 -38.34
CA SER A 39 -25.88 -61.44 -39.60
C SER A 39 -24.49 -61.47 -40.26
N GLU A 40 -24.14 -62.62 -40.84
CA GLU A 40 -22.93 -62.81 -41.65
C GLU A 40 -23.08 -62.22 -43.06
N ASP A 41 -24.30 -61.90 -43.49
CA ASP A 41 -24.61 -61.42 -44.85
C ASP A 41 -24.18 -59.96 -45.10
N PHE A 42 -23.88 -59.20 -44.04
CA PHE A 42 -23.47 -57.80 -44.14
C PHE A 42 -21.95 -57.63 -44.08
N GLU A 43 -21.42 -56.84 -45.00
CA GLU A 43 -20.01 -56.50 -45.01
C GLU A 43 -19.67 -55.44 -43.95
N ILE A 44 -18.38 -55.18 -43.73
CA ILE A 44 -17.95 -54.25 -42.67
C ILE A 44 -18.47 -52.83 -42.88
N ASP A 45 -18.56 -52.37 -44.12
CA ASP A 45 -19.08 -51.04 -44.46
C ASP A 45 -20.58 -50.95 -44.17
N ASP A 46 -21.32 -52.04 -44.40
CA ASP A 46 -22.74 -52.12 -44.05
C ASP A 46 -22.94 -52.11 -42.53
N LYS A 47 -22.11 -52.84 -41.79
CA LYS A 47 -22.15 -52.83 -40.32
C LYS A 47 -21.80 -51.46 -39.74
N ILE A 48 -20.91 -50.70 -40.38
CA ILE A 48 -20.62 -49.31 -40.00
C ILE A 48 -21.83 -48.42 -40.26
N TYR A 49 -22.51 -48.58 -41.40
CA TYR A 49 -23.76 -47.85 -41.70
C TYR A 49 -24.83 -48.14 -40.63
N ILE A 50 -25.07 -49.42 -40.35
CA ILE A 50 -26.05 -49.86 -39.36
C ILE A 50 -25.75 -49.26 -37.98
N LEU A 51 -24.50 -49.32 -37.52
CA LEU A 51 -24.09 -48.72 -36.24
C LEU A 51 -24.31 -47.21 -36.20
N LYS A 52 -24.09 -46.49 -37.30
CA LYS A 52 -24.39 -45.04 -37.38
C LYS A 52 -25.89 -44.77 -37.29
N SER A 53 -26.72 -45.62 -37.91
CA SER A 53 -28.18 -45.52 -37.83
C SER A 53 -28.69 -45.77 -36.39
N ILE A 54 -28.14 -46.78 -35.71
CA ILE A 54 -28.41 -47.04 -34.28
C ILE A 54 -27.97 -45.84 -33.43
N LEU A 55 -26.77 -45.30 -33.67
CA LEU A 55 -26.24 -44.15 -32.92
C LEU A 55 -27.18 -42.94 -33.03
N ASN A 56 -27.70 -42.63 -34.22
CA ASN A 56 -28.66 -41.54 -34.41
C ASN A 56 -29.93 -41.73 -33.56
N ILE A 57 -30.47 -42.95 -33.51
CA ILE A 57 -31.61 -43.27 -32.66
C ILE A 57 -31.28 -43.02 -31.18
N TYR A 58 -30.10 -43.44 -30.71
CA TYR A 58 -29.68 -43.19 -29.33
C TYR A 58 -29.38 -41.72 -29.02
N ILE A 59 -28.94 -40.94 -30.01
CA ILE A 59 -28.80 -39.48 -29.91
C ILE A 59 -30.17 -38.84 -29.70
N ASP A 60 -31.15 -39.16 -30.55
CA ASP A 60 -32.51 -38.63 -30.45
C ASP A 60 -33.17 -38.99 -29.11
N ALA A 61 -32.85 -40.17 -28.58
CA ALA A 61 -33.34 -40.66 -27.29
C ALA A 61 -32.54 -40.14 -26.06
N ASN A 62 -31.50 -39.32 -26.24
CA ASN A 62 -30.55 -38.90 -25.19
C ASN A 62 -30.00 -40.08 -24.35
N SER A 63 -29.87 -41.26 -24.96
CA SER A 63 -29.44 -42.49 -24.29
C SER A 63 -27.92 -42.61 -24.27
N TYR A 64 -27.26 -41.72 -23.52
CA TYR A 64 -25.83 -41.51 -23.59
C TYR A 64 -24.95 -42.76 -23.36
N GLY A 65 -25.33 -43.66 -22.45
CA GLY A 65 -24.59 -44.91 -22.23
C GLY A 65 -24.58 -45.80 -23.47
N LEU A 66 -25.71 -45.87 -24.18
CA LEU A 66 -25.85 -46.63 -25.42
C LEU A 66 -25.14 -45.91 -26.59
N GLN A 67 -25.15 -44.57 -26.61
CA GLN A 67 -24.35 -43.80 -27.56
C GLN A 67 -22.85 -44.11 -27.41
N VAL A 68 -22.31 -44.10 -26.19
CA VAL A 68 -20.90 -44.42 -25.93
C VAL A 68 -20.57 -45.84 -26.36
N HIS A 69 -21.40 -46.83 -26.00
CA HIS A 69 -21.18 -48.22 -26.39
C HIS A 69 -21.14 -48.39 -27.92
N THR A 70 -22.08 -47.76 -28.63
CA THR A 70 -22.14 -47.80 -30.10
C THR A 70 -20.93 -47.11 -30.73
N LEU A 71 -20.47 -45.99 -30.17
CA LEU A 71 -19.25 -45.29 -30.60
C LEU A 71 -17.98 -46.13 -30.36
N GLU A 72 -17.89 -46.85 -29.25
CA GLU A 72 -16.79 -47.79 -28.99
C GLU A 72 -16.75 -48.92 -30.02
N GLU A 73 -17.92 -49.46 -30.40
CA GLU A 73 -17.99 -50.46 -31.45
C GLU A 73 -17.56 -49.89 -32.81
N LEU A 74 -18.04 -48.68 -33.16
CA LEU A 74 -17.62 -47.96 -34.37
C LEU A 74 -16.10 -47.74 -34.43
N ILE A 75 -15.45 -47.43 -33.31
CA ILE A 75 -13.98 -47.26 -33.22
C ILE A 75 -13.23 -48.54 -33.63
N THR A 76 -13.79 -49.72 -33.37
CA THR A 76 -13.14 -50.99 -33.73
C THR A 76 -13.27 -51.33 -35.22
N LYS A 77 -14.37 -50.92 -35.85
CA LYS A 77 -14.69 -51.26 -37.25
C LYS A 77 -14.27 -50.18 -38.25
N ASP A 78 -14.47 -48.90 -37.92
CA ASP A 78 -14.15 -47.76 -38.77
C ASP A 78 -12.91 -47.01 -38.27
N LYS A 79 -11.75 -47.51 -38.69
CA LYS A 79 -10.45 -46.94 -38.31
C LYS A 79 -10.21 -45.54 -38.89
N ILE A 80 -10.89 -45.17 -39.99
CA ILE A 80 -10.69 -43.90 -40.68
C ILE A 80 -11.28 -42.76 -39.83
N ASN A 81 -12.49 -42.94 -39.33
CA ASN A 81 -13.20 -41.92 -38.55
C ASN A 81 -13.02 -42.08 -37.02
N LYS A 82 -12.12 -42.97 -36.60
CA LYS A 82 -11.83 -43.27 -35.18
C LYS A 82 -11.69 -42.03 -34.29
N ILE A 83 -10.95 -41.01 -34.74
CA ILE A 83 -10.72 -39.79 -33.94
C ILE A 83 -12.02 -39.01 -33.74
N ASP A 84 -12.87 -38.95 -34.77
CA ASP A 84 -14.14 -38.22 -34.68
C ASP A 84 -15.13 -38.93 -33.75
N TYR A 85 -15.13 -40.27 -33.72
CA TYR A 85 -15.91 -41.02 -32.74
C TYR A 85 -15.40 -40.82 -31.30
N LEU A 86 -14.08 -40.85 -31.10
CA LEU A 86 -13.50 -40.56 -29.79
C LEU A 86 -13.87 -39.14 -29.31
N LYS A 87 -13.88 -38.14 -30.20
CA LYS A 87 -14.30 -36.77 -29.87
C LYS A 87 -15.77 -36.70 -29.46
N GLN A 88 -16.64 -37.45 -30.12
CA GLN A 88 -18.05 -37.54 -29.73
C GLN A 88 -18.20 -38.13 -28.32
N ILE A 89 -17.45 -39.19 -27.99
CA ILE A 89 -17.44 -39.76 -26.62
C ILE A 89 -16.98 -38.72 -25.59
N VAL A 90 -15.90 -37.98 -25.87
CA VAL A 90 -15.42 -36.91 -24.97
C VAL A 90 -16.52 -35.86 -24.77
N GLN A 91 -17.22 -35.45 -25.83
CA GLN A 91 -18.29 -34.47 -25.73
C GLN A 91 -19.49 -34.97 -24.90
N ILE A 92 -19.84 -36.25 -25.01
CA ILE A 92 -20.88 -36.89 -24.17
C ILE A 92 -20.49 -36.79 -22.69
N TYR A 93 -19.25 -37.14 -22.33
CA TYR A 93 -18.80 -37.06 -20.94
C TYR A 93 -18.56 -35.61 -20.44
N LYS A 94 -18.40 -34.62 -21.34
CA LYS A 94 -18.40 -33.18 -21.00
C LYS A 94 -19.80 -32.62 -20.78
N SER A 95 -20.85 -33.27 -21.31
CA SER A 95 -22.24 -32.80 -21.18
C SER A 95 -22.68 -32.73 -19.71
N SER A 96 -23.63 -31.83 -19.41
CA SER A 96 -24.14 -31.60 -18.05
C SER A 96 -24.76 -32.82 -17.40
N ASP A 97 -25.26 -33.75 -18.21
CA ASP A 97 -26.12 -34.83 -17.75
C ASP A 97 -25.33 -36.03 -17.20
N ILE A 98 -24.07 -36.19 -17.65
CA ILE A 98 -23.17 -37.26 -17.17
C ILE A 98 -21.98 -36.68 -16.42
N LYS A 99 -21.36 -35.63 -16.97
CA LYS A 99 -20.20 -34.91 -16.42
C LYS A 99 -19.21 -35.81 -15.67
N ASP A 100 -18.47 -36.62 -16.43
CA ASP A 100 -17.36 -37.43 -15.90
C ASP A 100 -16.05 -37.06 -16.61
N TYR A 101 -15.37 -36.07 -16.04
CA TYR A 101 -14.15 -35.52 -16.63
C TYR A 101 -12.94 -36.45 -16.53
N VAL A 102 -12.97 -37.43 -15.61
CA VAL A 102 -11.91 -38.45 -15.52
C VAL A 102 -12.02 -39.38 -16.72
N VAL A 103 -13.23 -39.89 -16.99
CA VAL A 103 -13.48 -40.74 -18.15
C VAL A 103 -13.28 -39.98 -19.46
N ALA A 104 -13.74 -38.72 -19.55
CA ALA A 104 -13.45 -37.87 -20.71
C ALA A 104 -11.93 -37.72 -20.96
N SER A 105 -11.12 -37.59 -19.89
CA SER A 105 -9.67 -37.49 -19.99
C SER A 105 -9.04 -38.77 -20.56
N ASP A 106 -9.54 -39.95 -20.18
CA ASP A 106 -9.05 -41.23 -20.71
C ASP A 106 -9.29 -41.37 -22.22
N TYR A 107 -10.45 -40.94 -22.71
CA TYR A 107 -10.73 -40.93 -24.15
C TYR A 107 -9.91 -39.86 -24.88
N GLN A 108 -9.72 -38.70 -24.29
CA GLN A 108 -8.87 -37.66 -24.85
C GLN A 108 -7.40 -38.12 -24.96
N LEU A 109 -6.91 -38.92 -24.02
CA LEU A 109 -5.60 -39.57 -24.10
C LEU A 109 -5.49 -40.55 -25.28
N LYS A 110 -6.58 -41.25 -25.63
CA LYS A 110 -6.63 -42.10 -26.82
C LYS A 110 -6.51 -41.25 -28.10
N ILE A 111 -7.19 -40.10 -28.16
CA ILE A 111 -7.09 -39.15 -29.29
C ILE A 111 -5.65 -38.67 -29.46
N ILE A 112 -5.03 -38.23 -28.36
CA ILE A 112 -3.66 -37.69 -28.34
C ILE A 112 -2.63 -38.68 -28.88
N LYS A 113 -2.76 -39.97 -28.53
CA LYS A 113 -1.84 -41.03 -29.02
C LYS A 113 -1.81 -41.10 -30.54
N ASP A 114 -2.96 -40.88 -31.18
CA ASP A 114 -3.13 -40.99 -32.63
C ASP A 114 -2.89 -39.65 -33.34
N SER A 115 -3.37 -38.53 -32.81
CA SER A 115 -3.34 -37.23 -33.47
C SER A 115 -2.02 -36.48 -33.28
N LYS A 116 -1.45 -36.54 -32.07
CA LYS A 116 -0.27 -35.77 -31.62
C LYS A 116 -0.37 -34.27 -31.90
N LYS A 117 -1.58 -33.69 -31.89
CA LYS A 117 -1.80 -32.24 -32.11
C LYS A 117 -1.83 -31.51 -30.77
N PRO A 118 -1.17 -30.34 -30.63
CA PRO A 118 -1.21 -29.56 -29.38
C PRO A 118 -2.62 -29.16 -28.95
N THR A 119 -3.53 -28.90 -29.90
CA THR A 119 -4.93 -28.56 -29.61
C THR A 119 -5.63 -29.63 -28.78
N ASP A 120 -5.37 -30.90 -29.07
CA ASP A 120 -5.98 -32.02 -28.36
C ASP A 120 -5.44 -32.14 -26.92
N TYR A 121 -4.24 -31.61 -26.65
CA TYR A 121 -3.71 -31.51 -25.29
C TYR A 121 -4.32 -30.36 -24.48
N PHE A 122 -4.76 -29.24 -25.11
CA PHE A 122 -5.50 -28.19 -24.38
C PHE A 122 -6.84 -28.73 -23.87
N ASP A 123 -7.54 -29.47 -24.72
CA ASP A 123 -8.80 -30.14 -24.33
C ASP A 123 -8.55 -31.07 -23.13
N LEU A 124 -7.43 -31.81 -23.12
CA LEU A 124 -7.05 -32.67 -22.00
C LEU A 124 -6.71 -31.88 -20.72
N ILE A 125 -5.96 -30.78 -20.83
CA ILE A 125 -5.59 -29.92 -19.68
C ILE A 125 -6.85 -29.27 -19.07
N GLU A 126 -7.80 -28.86 -19.92
CA GLU A 126 -9.10 -28.35 -19.47
C GLU A 126 -9.84 -29.43 -18.67
N LEU A 127 -9.92 -30.67 -19.19
CA LEU A 127 -10.58 -31.78 -18.50
C LEU A 127 -9.95 -32.09 -17.14
N PHE A 128 -8.62 -32.11 -17.03
CA PHE A 128 -7.95 -32.31 -15.74
C PHE A 128 -8.13 -31.13 -14.78
N SER A 129 -8.28 -29.90 -15.31
CA SER A 129 -8.64 -28.75 -14.47
C SER A 129 -10.05 -28.90 -13.90
N LEU A 130 -10.99 -29.40 -14.71
CA LEU A 130 -12.37 -29.62 -14.30
C LEU A 130 -12.55 -30.83 -13.37
N SER A 131 -11.67 -31.83 -13.44
CA SER A 131 -11.68 -32.99 -12.54
C SER A 131 -10.94 -32.77 -11.20
N ASN A 132 -10.33 -31.59 -11.00
CA ASN A 132 -9.43 -31.29 -9.87
C ASN A 132 -8.20 -32.19 -9.76
N ASP A 133 -7.81 -32.90 -10.83
CA ASP A 133 -6.61 -33.72 -10.87
C ASP A 133 -5.38 -32.86 -11.23
N LEU A 134 -4.87 -32.16 -10.22
CA LEU A 134 -3.77 -31.21 -10.38
C LEU A 134 -2.45 -31.87 -10.77
N GLU A 135 -2.22 -33.14 -10.42
CA GLU A 135 -0.99 -33.85 -10.76
C GLU A 135 -0.95 -34.20 -12.24
N ASN A 136 -2.03 -34.81 -12.76
CA ASN A 136 -2.12 -35.09 -14.18
C ASN A 136 -2.20 -33.80 -15.01
N LYS A 137 -2.90 -32.77 -14.53
CA LYS A 137 -2.88 -31.43 -15.15
C LYS A 137 -1.44 -30.95 -15.38
N LYS A 138 -0.61 -30.94 -14.33
CA LYS A 138 0.80 -30.51 -14.44
C LYS A 138 1.62 -31.37 -15.39
N LYS A 139 1.44 -32.69 -15.32
CA LYS A 139 2.13 -33.64 -16.22
C LYS A 139 1.83 -33.33 -17.68
N TYR A 140 0.56 -33.17 -18.04
CA TYR A 140 0.17 -32.96 -19.43
C TYR A 140 0.45 -31.53 -19.92
N GLN A 141 0.49 -30.53 -19.03
CA GLN A 141 1.04 -29.22 -19.36
C GLN A 141 2.50 -29.31 -19.82
N ARG A 142 3.34 -30.09 -19.12
CA ARG A 142 4.74 -30.32 -19.52
C ARG A 142 4.86 -31.10 -20.83
N GLU A 143 4.01 -32.09 -21.06
CA GLU A 143 3.99 -32.79 -22.35
C GLU A 143 3.58 -31.86 -23.50
N THR A 144 2.61 -30.98 -23.26
CA THR A 144 2.16 -29.97 -24.24
C THR A 144 3.25 -28.97 -24.57
N ILE A 145 4.00 -28.50 -23.56
CA ILE A 145 5.15 -27.61 -23.76
C ILE A 145 6.18 -28.28 -24.68
N LYS A 146 6.57 -29.54 -24.41
CA LYS A 146 7.50 -30.30 -25.25
C LYS A 146 7.03 -30.43 -26.71
N LEU A 147 5.72 -30.56 -26.92
CA LEU A 147 5.16 -30.62 -28.28
C LEU A 147 5.29 -29.27 -28.98
N TYR A 148 4.99 -28.17 -28.30
CA TYR A 148 5.20 -26.84 -28.86
C TYR A 148 6.67 -26.56 -29.16
N ASP A 149 7.60 -26.96 -28.30
CA ASP A 149 9.04 -26.85 -28.57
C ASP A 149 9.40 -27.61 -29.87
N SER A 150 8.91 -28.83 -30.03
CA SER A 150 9.13 -29.61 -31.26
C SER A 150 8.53 -28.96 -32.52
N LEU A 151 7.44 -28.20 -32.37
CA LEU A 151 6.83 -27.46 -33.47
C LEU A 151 7.58 -26.17 -33.77
N ILE A 152 8.17 -25.53 -32.76
CA ILE A 152 9.07 -24.39 -32.93
C ILE A 152 10.27 -24.80 -33.78
N ASP A 153 10.90 -25.93 -33.47
CA ASP A 153 12.05 -26.45 -34.24
C ASP A 153 11.70 -26.69 -35.71
N LYS A 154 10.56 -27.34 -35.97
CA LYS A 154 10.07 -27.65 -37.32
C LYS A 154 9.66 -26.42 -38.13
N ASN A 155 9.18 -25.37 -37.47
CA ASN A 155 8.67 -24.15 -38.10
C ASN A 155 9.60 -22.95 -37.90
N SER A 156 10.88 -23.19 -37.59
CA SER A 156 11.86 -22.16 -37.22
C SER A 156 12.02 -21.01 -38.24
N SER A 157 11.62 -21.21 -39.49
CA SER A 157 11.61 -20.19 -40.54
C SER A 157 10.39 -19.25 -40.52
N ASN A 158 9.32 -19.56 -39.78
CA ASN A 158 8.09 -18.76 -39.70
C ASN A 158 7.92 -18.18 -38.28
N GLU A 159 8.47 -16.99 -38.07
CA GLU A 159 8.52 -16.33 -36.75
C GLU A 159 7.12 -16.01 -36.18
N THR A 160 6.12 -15.73 -37.03
CA THR A 160 4.73 -15.49 -36.57
C THR A 160 4.13 -16.75 -35.96
N ILE A 161 4.30 -17.90 -36.61
CA ILE A 161 3.80 -19.18 -36.10
C ILE A 161 4.55 -19.58 -34.82
N VAL A 162 5.88 -19.45 -34.84
CA VAL A 162 6.74 -19.77 -33.70
C VAL A 162 6.36 -18.93 -32.47
N ASN A 163 6.13 -17.62 -32.64
CA ASN A 163 5.70 -16.76 -31.53
C ASN A 163 4.31 -17.15 -31.02
N GLY A 164 3.39 -17.57 -31.89
CA GLY A 164 2.12 -18.15 -31.47
C GLY A 164 2.30 -19.35 -30.52
N TYR A 165 3.26 -20.23 -30.82
CA TYR A 165 3.60 -21.36 -29.96
C TYR A 165 4.27 -20.94 -28.65
N ARG A 166 5.19 -19.97 -28.67
CA ARG A 166 5.81 -19.43 -27.45
C ARG A 166 4.79 -18.82 -26.49
N ILE A 167 3.79 -18.11 -27.02
CA ILE A 167 2.70 -17.55 -26.20
C ILE A 167 1.91 -18.67 -25.51
N LYS A 168 1.63 -19.77 -26.23
CA LYS A 168 0.96 -20.94 -25.66
C LYS A 168 1.80 -21.63 -24.59
N ILE A 169 3.12 -21.74 -24.79
CA ILE A 169 4.05 -22.23 -23.76
C ILE A 169 4.02 -21.32 -22.54
N LEU A 170 4.07 -20.00 -22.73
CA LEU A 170 4.05 -19.02 -21.64
C LEU A 170 2.78 -19.13 -20.78
N GLU A 171 1.61 -19.26 -21.41
CA GLU A 171 0.32 -19.49 -20.72
C GLU A 171 0.37 -20.75 -19.84
N LEU A 172 0.92 -21.85 -20.36
CA LEU A 172 1.07 -23.12 -19.63
C LEU A 172 2.06 -22.99 -18.47
N LEU A 173 3.18 -22.31 -18.69
CA LEU A 173 4.21 -22.13 -17.66
C LEU A 173 3.75 -21.22 -16.52
N LEU A 174 2.98 -20.17 -16.83
CA LEU A 174 2.37 -19.29 -15.82
C LEU A 174 1.42 -20.07 -14.90
N ASP A 175 0.61 -20.97 -15.47
CA ASP A 175 -0.29 -21.84 -14.69
C ASP A 175 0.47 -22.91 -13.88
N LEU A 176 1.60 -23.40 -14.41
CA LEU A 176 2.50 -24.30 -13.68
C LEU A 176 3.25 -23.60 -12.53
N GLY A 177 3.51 -22.30 -12.67
CA GLY A 177 4.34 -21.52 -11.75
C GLY A 177 5.85 -21.77 -11.89
N ASP A 178 6.32 -22.29 -13.04
CA ASP A 178 7.76 -22.50 -13.26
C ASP A 178 8.47 -21.20 -13.62
N LYS A 179 9.06 -20.60 -12.59
CA LYS A 179 9.62 -19.26 -12.64
C LYS A 179 10.78 -19.07 -13.63
N ASN A 180 11.58 -20.09 -13.87
CA ASN A 180 12.81 -19.95 -14.65
C ASN A 180 12.51 -20.00 -16.16
N GLU A 181 11.72 -20.97 -16.60
CA GLU A 181 11.34 -21.11 -18.00
C GLU A 181 10.47 -19.93 -18.48
N ILE A 182 9.63 -19.36 -17.60
CA ILE A 182 8.83 -18.17 -17.92
C ILE A 182 9.71 -16.99 -18.37
N GLU A 183 10.81 -16.74 -17.66
CA GLU A 183 11.71 -15.61 -17.98
C GLU A 183 12.31 -15.77 -19.39
N GLU A 184 12.78 -16.98 -19.72
CA GLU A 184 13.39 -17.27 -21.03
C GLU A 184 12.39 -17.06 -22.16
N VAL A 185 11.17 -17.59 -22.02
CA VAL A 185 10.12 -17.47 -23.04
C VAL A 185 9.72 -16.02 -23.27
N TYR A 186 9.57 -15.20 -22.21
CA TYR A 186 9.33 -13.76 -22.37
C TYR A 186 10.43 -13.08 -23.19
N LEU A 187 11.71 -13.34 -22.85
CA LEU A 187 12.84 -12.73 -23.54
C LEU A 187 12.90 -13.13 -25.02
N GLU A 188 12.57 -14.37 -25.36
CA GLU A 188 12.48 -14.82 -26.76
C GLU A 188 11.37 -14.08 -27.52
N ILE A 189 10.17 -13.97 -26.96
CA ILE A 189 9.04 -13.26 -27.59
C ILE A 189 9.42 -11.78 -27.82
N ILE A 190 9.97 -11.10 -26.81
CA ILE A 190 10.37 -9.68 -26.88
C ILE A 190 11.43 -9.44 -27.96
N LYS A 191 12.40 -10.36 -28.10
CA LYS A 191 13.48 -10.26 -29.07
C LYS A 191 12.97 -10.37 -30.50
N LYS A 192 11.99 -11.24 -30.73
CA LYS A 192 11.58 -11.67 -32.08
C LYS A 192 10.33 -10.98 -32.63
N ASP A 193 9.43 -10.52 -31.77
CA ASP A 193 8.20 -9.84 -32.19
C ASP A 193 8.25 -8.35 -31.86
N SER A 194 8.43 -7.49 -32.87
CA SER A 194 8.39 -6.04 -32.68
C SER A 194 7.01 -5.52 -32.29
N ASN A 195 5.94 -6.16 -32.74
CA ASN A 195 4.56 -5.70 -32.53
C ASN A 195 4.08 -6.00 -31.10
N SER A 196 4.48 -7.15 -30.56
CA SER A 196 4.13 -7.54 -29.18
C SER A 196 5.19 -7.17 -28.15
N ARG A 197 6.33 -6.60 -28.57
CA ARG A 197 7.45 -6.24 -27.70
C ARG A 197 7.03 -5.44 -26.48
N LEU A 198 6.20 -4.41 -26.67
CA LEU A 198 5.75 -3.54 -25.59
C LEU A 198 4.93 -4.30 -24.55
N LYS A 199 3.93 -5.08 -25.01
CA LYS A 199 3.05 -5.89 -24.16
C LYS A 199 3.86 -6.86 -23.30
N TYR A 200 4.69 -7.70 -23.92
CA TYR A 200 5.43 -8.73 -23.21
C TYR A 200 6.59 -8.17 -22.36
N SER A 201 7.15 -7.01 -22.72
CA SER A 201 8.13 -6.31 -21.86
C SER A 201 7.47 -5.82 -20.56
N LEU A 202 6.22 -5.36 -20.62
CA LEU A 202 5.45 -4.96 -19.45
C LEU A 202 5.06 -6.14 -18.58
N GLU A 203 4.60 -7.23 -19.19
CA GLU A 203 4.32 -8.47 -18.46
C GLU A 203 5.58 -9.03 -17.78
N LEU A 204 6.73 -9.00 -18.46
CA LEU A 204 8.01 -9.40 -17.86
C LEU A 204 8.44 -8.49 -16.70
N ALA A 205 8.26 -7.17 -16.81
CA ALA A 205 8.55 -6.23 -15.71
C ALA A 205 7.71 -6.54 -14.46
N LYS A 206 6.40 -6.79 -14.64
CA LYS A 206 5.50 -7.20 -13.56
C LYS A 206 5.87 -8.56 -13.00
N PHE A 207 6.22 -9.53 -13.85
CA PHE A 207 6.67 -10.84 -13.43
C PHE A 207 7.93 -10.77 -12.54
N TYR A 208 8.91 -9.92 -12.91
CA TYR A 208 10.06 -9.66 -12.06
C TYR A 208 9.67 -9.04 -10.72
N GLU A 209 8.74 -8.10 -10.70
CA GLU A 209 8.30 -7.43 -9.48
C GLU A 209 7.50 -8.34 -8.54
N GLU A 210 6.48 -9.01 -9.05
CA GLU A 210 5.45 -9.68 -8.27
C GLU A 210 5.79 -11.15 -7.99
N ASN A 211 6.20 -11.88 -9.03
CA ASN A 211 6.46 -13.32 -8.93
C ASN A 211 7.88 -13.63 -8.47
N LEU A 212 8.87 -12.93 -9.00
CA LEU A 212 10.29 -13.15 -8.66
C LEU A 212 10.78 -12.27 -7.52
N LYS A 213 10.09 -11.15 -7.23
CA LYS A 213 10.55 -10.10 -6.30
C LYS A 213 11.98 -9.63 -6.61
N ASN A 214 12.37 -9.69 -7.87
CA ASN A 214 13.66 -9.22 -8.38
C ASN A 214 13.51 -7.77 -8.87
N TYR A 215 13.47 -6.85 -7.91
CA TYR A 215 13.25 -5.44 -8.18
C TYR A 215 14.31 -4.80 -9.09
N PRO A 216 15.63 -5.13 -9.02
CA PRO A 216 16.61 -4.60 -9.97
C PRO A 216 16.31 -4.98 -11.43
N LYS A 217 15.91 -6.25 -11.70
CA LYS A 217 15.49 -6.66 -13.04
C LYS A 217 14.20 -5.95 -13.48
N ALA A 218 13.22 -5.82 -12.58
CA ALA A 218 11.98 -5.09 -12.86
C ALA A 218 12.23 -3.63 -13.22
N ILE A 219 13.08 -2.91 -12.45
CA ILE A 219 13.49 -1.53 -12.72
C ILE A 219 14.11 -1.42 -14.12
N LYS A 220 15.05 -2.29 -14.45
CA LYS A 220 15.70 -2.31 -15.77
C LYS A 220 14.68 -2.51 -16.89
N GLN A 221 13.68 -3.37 -16.70
CA GLN A 221 12.65 -3.56 -17.72
C GLN A 221 11.70 -2.36 -17.85
N TYR A 222 11.31 -1.71 -16.75
CA TYR A 222 10.56 -0.46 -16.83
C TYR A 222 11.35 0.67 -17.52
N GLN A 223 12.67 0.74 -17.32
CA GLN A 223 13.54 1.66 -18.05
C GLN A 223 13.59 1.34 -19.55
N ASN A 224 13.69 0.05 -19.90
CA ASN A 224 13.61 -0.38 -21.30
C ASN A 224 12.26 -0.03 -21.94
N LEU A 225 11.15 -0.17 -21.21
CA LEU A 225 9.82 0.21 -21.69
C LEU A 225 9.74 1.69 -22.08
N ILE A 226 10.28 2.58 -21.26
CA ILE A 226 10.36 4.02 -21.56
C ILE A 226 11.12 4.26 -22.88
N SER A 227 12.22 3.52 -23.11
CA SER A 227 13.00 3.64 -24.35
C SER A 227 12.28 3.10 -25.59
N ILE A 228 11.37 2.14 -25.42
CA ILE A 228 10.58 1.55 -26.51
C ILE A 228 9.38 2.44 -26.85
N ASN A 229 8.69 2.94 -25.84
CA ASN A 229 7.50 3.79 -25.98
C ASN A 229 7.37 4.72 -24.77
N ASN A 230 7.37 6.02 -25.03
CA ASN A 230 7.26 7.05 -24.00
C ASN A 230 5.81 7.43 -23.64
N LYS A 231 4.80 6.87 -24.30
CA LYS A 231 3.39 7.23 -24.06
C LYS A 231 2.97 7.03 -22.59
N ASP A 232 3.42 5.95 -21.97
CA ASP A 232 3.11 5.58 -20.58
C ASP A 232 4.32 5.81 -19.64
N GLU A 233 5.28 6.66 -20.05
CA GLU A 233 6.54 6.90 -19.33
C GLU A 233 6.32 7.27 -17.86
N VAL A 234 5.34 8.13 -17.58
CA VAL A 234 4.99 8.57 -16.22
C VAL A 234 4.65 7.38 -15.32
N ILE A 235 3.86 6.43 -15.83
CA ILE A 235 3.46 5.22 -15.08
C ILE A 235 4.68 4.34 -14.81
N TYR A 236 5.60 4.22 -15.78
CA TYR A 236 6.82 3.44 -15.61
C TYR A 236 7.78 4.10 -14.61
N LEU A 237 7.91 5.43 -14.63
CA LEU A 237 8.70 6.18 -13.66
C LEU A 237 8.13 6.06 -12.24
N GLU A 238 6.81 6.14 -12.06
CA GLU A 238 6.15 5.90 -10.77
C GLU A 238 6.46 4.49 -10.23
N ASN A 239 6.42 3.47 -11.10
CA ASN A 239 6.81 2.12 -10.73
C ASN A 239 8.29 2.02 -10.34
N ILE A 240 9.19 2.64 -11.11
CA ILE A 240 10.62 2.65 -10.81
C ILE A 240 10.89 3.33 -9.45
N ALA A 241 10.28 4.49 -9.18
CA ALA A 241 10.44 5.21 -7.92
C ALA A 241 10.04 4.35 -6.72
N ARG A 242 8.87 3.70 -6.80
CA ARG A 242 8.37 2.76 -5.78
C ARG A 242 9.27 1.53 -5.62
N LEU A 243 9.81 1.00 -6.71
CA LEU A 243 10.72 -0.14 -6.68
C LEU A 243 12.05 0.20 -6.01
N TYR A 244 12.58 1.41 -6.23
CA TYR A 244 13.78 1.88 -5.54
C TYR A 244 13.59 1.95 -4.02
N GLU A 245 12.40 2.31 -3.53
CA GLU A 245 12.08 2.23 -2.09
C GLU A 245 12.09 0.79 -1.56
N LYS A 246 11.70 -0.19 -2.38
CA LYS A 246 11.73 -1.62 -2.01
C LYS A 246 13.16 -2.19 -1.95
N ILE A 247 14.13 -1.59 -2.65
CA ILE A 247 15.57 -1.95 -2.58
C ILE A 247 16.40 -0.95 -1.74
N PRO A 248 15.81 -0.41 -0.66
CA PRO A 248 16.25 0.74 0.13
C PRO A 248 17.15 1.79 -0.55
N ASN A 249 16.96 2.07 -1.83
CA ASN A 249 17.74 3.07 -2.57
C ASN A 249 16.94 4.37 -2.66
N PHE A 250 16.82 5.04 -1.53
CA PHE A 250 15.91 6.19 -1.38
C PHE A 250 16.33 7.40 -2.23
N PHE A 251 17.63 7.60 -2.48
CA PHE A 251 18.09 8.72 -3.32
C PHE A 251 17.70 8.55 -4.79
N GLU A 252 17.78 7.34 -5.33
CA GLU A 252 17.28 7.06 -6.68
C GLU A 252 15.75 7.18 -6.74
N SER A 253 15.03 6.75 -5.70
CA SER A 253 13.59 6.97 -5.61
C SER A 253 13.24 8.46 -5.64
N ILE A 254 13.92 9.28 -4.83
CA ILE A 254 13.77 10.74 -4.81
C ILE A 254 14.06 11.34 -6.18
N SER A 255 15.16 10.95 -6.83
CA SER A 255 15.51 11.43 -8.16
C SER A 255 14.40 11.13 -9.18
N LYS A 256 13.75 9.97 -9.09
CA LYS A 256 12.61 9.63 -9.97
C LYS A 256 11.35 10.42 -9.65
N TYR A 257 11.07 10.71 -8.38
CA TYR A 257 9.98 11.63 -8.02
C TYR A 257 10.26 13.07 -8.47
N GLU A 258 11.51 13.53 -8.44
CA GLU A 258 11.89 14.84 -8.97
C GLU A 258 11.71 14.90 -10.50
N GLU A 259 12.09 13.84 -11.22
CA GLU A 259 11.81 13.71 -12.66
C GLU A 259 10.29 13.69 -12.98
N LEU A 260 9.49 13.07 -12.11
CA LEU A 260 8.03 13.03 -12.24
C LEU A 260 7.37 14.41 -12.04
N ILE A 261 7.92 15.25 -11.16
CA ILE A 261 7.45 16.63 -10.96
C ILE A 261 7.58 17.43 -12.26
N ASP A 262 8.73 17.31 -12.95
CA ASP A 262 8.98 18.00 -14.21
C ASP A 262 8.01 17.56 -15.33
N LYS A 263 7.57 16.29 -15.31
CA LYS A 263 6.69 15.71 -16.32
C LYS A 263 5.20 15.87 -16.01
N CYS A 264 4.81 15.97 -14.75
CA CYS A 264 3.42 15.93 -14.30
C CYS A 264 3.13 16.98 -13.22
N ALA A 265 3.07 18.24 -13.65
CA ALA A 265 2.80 19.39 -12.78
C ALA A 265 1.51 19.27 -11.95
N ASN A 266 0.47 18.59 -12.47
CA ASN A 266 -0.80 18.38 -11.75
C ASN A 266 -0.68 17.42 -10.56
N LYS A 267 0.38 16.61 -10.48
CA LYS A 267 0.69 15.70 -9.38
C LYS A 267 1.91 16.14 -8.56
N GLU A 268 2.44 17.34 -8.81
CA GLU A 268 3.65 17.85 -8.16
C GLU A 268 3.55 17.80 -6.62
N GLU A 269 2.42 18.21 -6.05
CA GLU A 269 2.20 18.17 -4.59
C GLU A 269 2.33 16.75 -4.03
N ILE A 270 1.82 15.74 -4.76
CA ILE A 270 1.87 14.33 -4.34
C ILE A 270 3.33 13.87 -4.31
N TYR A 271 4.08 14.12 -5.38
CA TYR A 271 5.49 13.68 -5.46
C TYR A 271 6.39 14.42 -4.48
N LEU A 272 6.17 15.71 -4.22
CA LEU A 272 6.88 16.44 -3.17
C LEU A 272 6.60 15.88 -1.78
N ASN A 273 5.36 15.45 -1.50
CA ASN A 273 5.02 14.76 -0.26
C ASN A 273 5.69 13.39 -0.14
N GLU A 274 5.83 12.64 -1.23
CA GLU A 274 6.59 11.37 -1.21
C GLU A 274 8.08 11.62 -0.91
N ILE A 275 8.69 12.62 -1.53
CA ILE A 275 10.08 13.03 -1.24
C ILE A 275 10.23 13.46 0.23
N LEU A 276 9.30 14.27 0.73
CA LEU A 276 9.26 14.69 2.13
C LEU A 276 9.19 13.49 3.08
N ARG A 277 8.31 12.53 2.81
CA ARG A 277 8.17 11.28 3.57
C ARG A 277 9.47 10.47 3.57
N LEU A 278 10.16 10.37 2.43
CA LEU A 278 11.44 9.67 2.33
C LEU A 278 12.52 10.34 3.19
N TYR A 279 12.64 11.67 3.12
CA TYR A 279 13.59 12.40 3.97
C TYR A 279 13.26 12.28 5.45
N LYS A 280 11.97 12.33 5.81
CA LYS A 280 11.49 12.27 7.19
C LYS A 280 11.66 10.88 7.81
N ASP A 281 11.10 9.86 7.17
CA ASP A 281 10.90 8.55 7.81
C ASP A 281 12.04 7.57 7.51
N LYS A 282 12.65 7.67 6.32
CA LYS A 282 13.64 6.69 5.84
C LYS A 282 15.07 7.18 6.00
N ILE A 283 15.35 8.39 5.50
CA ILE A 283 16.70 8.97 5.51
C ILE A 283 16.99 9.67 6.85
N LYS A 284 15.96 10.27 7.46
CA LYS A 284 16.05 11.10 8.67
C LYS A 284 16.97 12.32 8.49
N ASP A 285 16.96 12.92 7.30
CA ASP A 285 17.61 14.21 7.04
C ASP A 285 16.62 15.33 7.30
N TYR A 286 16.61 15.81 8.54
CA TYR A 286 15.63 16.78 8.98
C TYR A 286 15.86 18.18 8.38
N ALA A 287 17.07 18.52 7.94
CA ALA A 287 17.32 19.78 7.24
C ALA A 287 16.60 19.77 5.89
N LYS A 288 16.66 18.64 5.18
CA LYS A 288 15.89 18.43 3.93
C LYS A 288 14.39 18.39 4.15
N VAL A 289 13.92 17.85 5.28
CA VAL A 289 12.48 17.90 5.63
C VAL A 289 11.99 19.34 5.73
N VAL A 290 12.71 20.21 6.44
CA VAL A 290 12.36 21.64 6.57
C VAL A 290 12.40 22.33 5.20
N GLU A 291 13.42 22.08 4.39
CA GLU A 291 13.52 22.61 3.01
C GLU A 291 12.28 22.23 2.17
N LYS A 292 11.87 20.96 2.21
CA LYS A 292 10.73 20.47 1.42
C LYS A 292 9.39 21.00 1.96
N TYR A 293 9.21 21.14 3.27
CA TYR A 293 8.05 21.83 3.84
C TYR A 293 7.96 23.29 3.38
N ASN A 294 9.07 24.03 3.37
CA ASN A 294 9.09 25.42 2.90
C ASN A 294 8.73 25.52 1.40
N ILE A 295 9.19 24.59 0.57
CA ILE A 295 8.80 24.51 -0.84
C ILE A 295 7.30 24.26 -0.97
N LEU A 296 6.76 23.28 -0.25
CA LEU A 296 5.33 22.94 -0.26
C LEU A 296 4.47 24.13 0.22
N GLU A 297 4.88 24.79 1.30
CA GLU A 297 4.24 26.01 1.81
C GLU A 297 4.18 27.12 0.75
N SER A 298 5.26 27.32 0.01
CA SER A 298 5.35 28.40 -0.98
C SER A 298 4.47 28.17 -2.23
N LYS A 299 4.12 26.92 -2.52
CA LYS A 299 3.43 26.50 -3.75
C LYS A 299 1.97 26.10 -3.55
N PHE A 300 1.63 25.54 -2.40
CA PHE A 300 0.32 24.94 -2.13
C PHE A 300 -0.35 25.63 -0.93
N ASP A 301 -1.19 24.91 -0.17
CA ASP A 301 -1.84 25.46 1.02
C ASP A 301 -0.80 25.82 2.09
N LYS A 302 -0.41 27.10 2.08
CA LYS A 302 0.54 27.70 3.01
C LYS A 302 0.18 27.42 4.47
N LYS A 303 -1.11 27.50 4.83
CA LYS A 303 -1.54 27.28 6.22
C LYS A 303 -1.29 25.82 6.60
N TYR A 304 -1.77 24.90 5.77
CA TYR A 304 -1.63 23.47 6.01
C TYR A 304 -0.17 23.04 6.21
N TYR A 305 0.72 23.44 5.30
CA TYR A 305 2.14 23.04 5.38
C TYR A 305 2.90 23.74 6.51
N LYS A 306 2.56 24.99 6.87
CA LYS A 306 3.10 25.62 8.08
C LYS A 306 2.69 24.89 9.36
N GLU A 307 1.42 24.49 9.47
CA GLU A 307 0.97 23.71 10.63
C GLU A 307 1.73 22.40 10.74
N LYS A 308 1.94 21.70 9.61
CA LYS A 308 2.72 20.45 9.57
C LYS A 308 4.19 20.66 9.93
N LEU A 309 4.78 21.76 9.48
CA LEU A 309 6.15 22.12 9.86
C LEU A 309 6.27 22.41 11.37
N ALA A 310 5.31 23.14 11.96
CA ALA A 310 5.29 23.37 13.41
C ALA A 310 5.12 22.06 14.19
N GLU A 311 4.23 21.16 13.74
CA GLU A 311 4.07 19.82 14.32
C GLU A 311 5.35 19.00 14.22
N PHE A 312 6.07 19.08 13.09
CA PHE A 312 7.34 18.40 12.88
C PHE A 312 8.42 18.90 13.86
N PHE A 313 8.56 20.23 14.02
CA PHE A 313 9.50 20.79 15.00
C PHE A 313 9.15 20.35 16.43
N LYS A 314 7.87 20.36 16.80
CA LYS A 314 7.41 19.97 18.13
C LYS A 314 7.62 18.49 18.44
N ASN A 315 7.23 17.61 17.51
CA ASN A 315 7.10 16.18 17.77
C ASN A 315 8.35 15.39 17.37
N ASP A 316 8.88 15.67 16.18
CA ASP A 316 9.99 14.90 15.58
C ASP A 316 11.34 15.47 16.01
N MET A 317 11.52 16.80 15.94
CA MET A 317 12.77 17.48 16.33
C MET A 317 12.86 17.78 17.84
N LYS A 318 11.71 17.91 18.51
CA LYS A 318 11.59 18.45 19.87
C LYS A 318 12.23 19.84 20.02
N ASP A 319 12.23 20.62 18.95
CA ASP A 319 12.61 22.03 18.96
C ASP A 319 11.35 22.87 19.20
N TYR A 320 11.04 23.03 20.48
CA TYR A 320 9.85 23.70 20.94
C TYR A 320 9.84 25.20 20.61
N HIS A 321 11.01 25.85 20.58
CA HIS A 321 11.10 27.28 20.30
C HIS A 321 10.79 27.59 18.83
N GLU A 322 11.34 26.81 17.88
CA GLU A 322 10.97 26.98 16.46
C GLU A 322 9.51 26.59 16.19
N ALA A 323 8.98 25.56 16.87
CA ALA A 323 7.55 25.24 16.79
C ALA A 323 6.67 26.41 17.25
N ILE A 324 6.98 27.01 18.41
CA ILE A 324 6.27 28.19 18.95
C ILE A 324 6.33 29.35 17.96
N LYS A 325 7.51 29.65 17.42
CA LYS A 325 7.70 30.74 16.46
C LYS A 325 6.79 30.58 15.24
N ILE A 326 6.69 29.37 14.68
CA ILE A 326 5.79 29.11 13.55
C ILE A 326 4.32 29.20 13.96
N TYR A 327 3.94 28.70 15.16
CA TYR A 327 2.57 28.86 15.66
C TYR A 327 2.20 30.34 15.85
N ILE A 328 3.12 31.17 16.34
CA ILE A 328 2.92 32.63 16.44
C ILE A 328 2.67 33.20 15.04
N GLU A 329 3.48 32.86 14.04
CA GLU A 329 3.25 33.30 12.65
C GLU A 329 1.86 32.87 12.14
N LEU A 330 1.41 31.65 12.46
CA LEU A 330 0.09 31.16 12.07
C LEU A 330 -1.05 31.96 12.72
N THR A 331 -0.89 32.46 13.95
CA THR A 331 -1.87 33.39 14.56
C THR A 331 -1.99 34.70 13.80
N THR A 332 -0.97 35.11 13.04
CA THR A 332 -1.04 36.34 12.22
C THR A 332 -1.73 36.12 10.88
N LEU A 333 -1.70 34.88 10.36
CA LEU A 333 -2.21 34.54 9.04
C LEU A 333 -3.72 34.26 9.01
N ASN A 334 -4.28 33.70 10.09
CA ASN A 334 -5.70 33.31 10.10
C ASN A 334 -6.39 33.64 11.43
N TYR A 335 -7.33 34.60 11.39
CA TYR A 335 -7.99 35.11 12.59
C TYR A 335 -8.95 34.10 13.23
N SER A 336 -9.62 33.24 12.45
CA SER A 336 -10.67 32.37 12.99
C SER A 336 -10.16 31.19 13.81
N GLU A 337 -8.89 30.83 13.68
CA GLU A 337 -8.28 29.66 14.34
C GLU A 337 -7.13 30.01 15.30
N LYS A 338 -6.92 31.31 15.59
CA LYS A 338 -5.83 31.75 16.49
C LYS A 338 -5.85 31.06 17.85
N ILE A 339 -7.05 30.80 18.37
CA ILE A 339 -7.28 30.12 19.65
C ILE A 339 -6.51 28.79 19.71
N LYS A 340 -6.63 27.96 18.67
CA LYS A 340 -5.94 26.66 18.59
C LYS A 340 -4.42 26.80 18.69
N TYR A 341 -3.84 27.83 18.04
CA TYR A 341 -2.41 28.04 18.06
C TYR A 341 -1.93 28.62 19.39
N PHE A 342 -2.69 29.55 19.98
CA PHE A 342 -2.39 30.02 21.33
C PHE A 342 -2.45 28.88 22.35
N GLU A 343 -3.46 27.99 22.26
CA GLU A 343 -3.53 26.79 23.11
C GLU A 343 -2.31 25.89 22.91
N ALA A 344 -1.87 25.66 21.67
CA ALA A 344 -0.67 24.89 21.38
C ALA A 344 0.59 25.54 21.97
N ILE A 345 0.74 26.86 21.86
CA ILE A 345 1.88 27.60 22.42
C ILE A 345 1.85 27.54 23.96
N SER A 346 0.71 27.82 24.60
CA SER A 346 0.54 27.73 26.05
C SER A 346 0.94 26.35 26.58
N PHE A 347 0.47 25.30 25.91
CA PHE A 347 0.79 23.91 26.24
C PHE A 347 2.29 23.63 26.12
N ILE A 348 2.96 24.11 25.06
CA ILE A 348 4.40 23.90 24.90
C ILE A 348 5.18 24.59 26.02
N TYR A 349 4.84 25.84 26.37
CA TYR A 349 5.49 26.54 27.48
C TYR A 349 5.25 25.83 28.82
N GLU A 350 4.02 25.41 29.10
CA GLU A 350 3.67 24.74 30.35
C GLU A 350 4.28 23.33 30.48
N ASP A 351 4.14 22.50 29.44
CA ASP A 351 4.42 21.08 29.54
C ASP A 351 5.80 20.68 29.06
N ASN A 352 6.30 21.34 28.00
CA ASN A 352 7.58 20.99 27.39
C ASN A 352 8.75 21.84 27.92
N LEU A 353 8.56 23.16 28.03
CA LEU A 353 9.62 24.09 28.44
C LEU A 353 9.62 24.40 29.94
N LYS A 354 8.50 24.20 30.65
CA LYS A 354 8.32 24.59 32.07
C LYS A 354 8.55 26.09 32.30
N GLU A 355 8.25 26.90 31.30
CA GLU A 355 8.30 28.36 31.33
C GLU A 355 6.91 28.90 31.70
N TYR A 356 6.55 28.78 32.97
CA TYR A 356 5.19 29.06 33.45
C TYR A 356 4.75 30.50 33.24
N ASP A 357 5.65 31.48 33.36
CA ASP A 357 5.35 32.89 33.11
C ASP A 357 4.90 33.14 31.67
N GLU A 358 5.55 32.50 30.69
CA GLU A 358 5.17 32.62 29.28
C GLU A 358 3.87 31.86 28.99
N ALA A 359 3.66 30.69 29.59
CA ALA A 359 2.40 29.96 29.49
C ALA A 359 1.21 30.79 30.03
N ILE A 360 1.39 31.44 31.19
CA ILE A 360 0.37 32.32 31.78
C ILE A 360 0.02 33.47 30.83
N LYS A 361 1.01 34.16 30.25
CA LYS A 361 0.76 35.24 29.28
C LYS A 361 -0.08 34.76 28.09
N GLN A 362 0.17 33.55 27.59
CA GLN A 362 -0.61 33.01 26.48
C GLN A 362 -2.05 32.64 26.90
N TYR A 363 -2.26 32.11 28.11
CA TYR A 363 -3.60 31.90 28.65
C TYR A 363 -4.35 33.21 28.89
N GLU A 364 -3.66 34.27 29.31
CA GLU A 364 -4.25 35.61 29.43
C GLU A 364 -4.71 36.13 28.05
N ASN A 365 -3.92 35.93 26.99
CA ASN A 365 -4.32 36.24 25.62
C ASN A 365 -5.54 35.43 25.16
N LEU A 366 -5.61 34.14 25.51
CA LEU A 366 -6.74 33.26 25.20
C LEU A 366 -8.05 33.71 25.86
N ILE A 367 -8.00 34.24 27.08
CA ILE A 367 -9.18 34.80 27.76
C ILE A 367 -9.73 36.01 26.99
N LEU A 368 -8.86 36.86 26.47
CA LEU A 368 -9.25 38.05 25.70
C LEU A 368 -9.88 37.67 24.37
N GLU A 369 -9.29 36.71 23.66
CA GLU A 369 -9.76 36.29 22.32
C GLU A 369 -10.97 35.33 22.39
N ASN A 370 -11.12 34.55 23.46
CA ASN A 370 -12.22 33.59 23.62
C ASN A 370 -12.89 33.67 25.01
N PRO A 371 -13.77 34.67 25.23
CA PRO A 371 -14.46 34.87 26.51
C PRO A 371 -15.33 33.68 26.93
N LYS A 372 -15.75 32.81 26.00
CA LYS A 372 -16.61 31.65 26.29
C LYS A 372 -15.89 30.55 27.07
N ASN A 373 -14.59 30.38 26.84
CA ASN A 373 -13.76 29.39 27.53
C ASN A 373 -12.88 30.01 28.63
N LYS A 374 -13.16 31.27 29.00
CA LYS A 374 -12.39 32.03 30.00
C LYS A 374 -12.15 31.24 31.29
N GLU A 375 -13.17 30.53 31.78
CA GLU A 375 -13.08 29.74 33.01
C GLU A 375 -11.99 28.65 32.94
N ILE A 376 -11.86 27.96 31.80
CA ILE A 376 -10.86 26.89 31.57
C ILE A 376 -9.45 27.47 31.62
N TYR A 377 -9.24 28.61 30.97
CA TYR A 377 -7.93 29.25 30.93
C TYR A 377 -7.56 29.87 32.29
N GLN A 378 -8.53 30.41 33.03
CA GLN A 378 -8.30 30.91 34.40
C GLN A 378 -7.90 29.79 35.36
N LYS A 379 -8.52 28.61 35.27
CA LYS A 379 -8.09 27.41 36.01
C LYS A 379 -6.65 27.02 35.69
N SER A 380 -6.28 27.08 34.40
CA SER A 380 -4.91 26.78 33.94
C SER A 380 -3.89 27.78 34.52
N ILE A 381 -4.21 29.08 34.53
CA ILE A 381 -3.37 30.12 35.15
C ILE A 381 -3.21 29.86 36.66
N ILE A 382 -4.29 29.54 37.37
CA ILE A 382 -4.24 29.25 38.82
C ILE A 382 -3.35 28.04 39.11
N ARG A 383 -3.49 26.95 38.34
CA ARG A 383 -2.64 25.76 38.44
C ARG A 383 -1.16 26.12 38.25
N LEU A 384 -0.86 26.93 37.24
CA LEU A 384 0.50 27.33 36.91
C LEU A 384 1.13 28.21 38.00
N LEU A 385 0.41 29.21 38.48
CA LEU A 385 0.85 30.07 39.59
C LEU A 385 1.13 29.27 40.87
N TRP A 386 0.27 28.28 41.15
CA TRP A 386 0.46 27.35 42.26
C TRP A 386 1.73 26.49 42.13
N ASN A 387 2.06 26.09 40.90
CA ASN A 387 3.23 25.26 40.61
C ASN A 387 4.54 26.04 40.63
N ASP A 388 4.55 27.31 40.20
CA ASP A 388 5.77 28.12 40.19
C ASP A 388 6.23 28.53 41.60
N LYS A 389 5.30 28.62 42.58
CA LYS A 389 5.55 28.92 44.01
C LYS A 389 6.41 30.15 44.33
N LYS A 390 6.81 30.95 43.33
CA LYS A 390 7.70 32.11 43.51
C LYS A 390 7.00 33.29 44.19
N ASP A 391 5.68 33.42 44.03
CA ASP A 391 4.89 34.49 44.62
C ASP A 391 3.52 33.98 45.09
N ILE A 392 3.52 33.36 46.28
CA ILE A 392 2.32 32.76 46.89
C ILE A 392 1.25 33.82 47.19
N SER A 393 1.65 35.05 47.53
CA SER A 393 0.71 36.12 47.87
C SER A 393 -0.08 36.61 46.66
N ASN A 394 0.59 36.89 45.54
CA ASN A 394 -0.06 37.26 44.27
C ASN A 394 -0.88 36.09 43.70
N THR A 395 -0.40 34.86 43.89
CA THR A 395 -1.16 33.64 43.53
C THR A 395 -2.47 33.57 44.28
N ILE A 396 -2.48 33.80 45.60
CA ILE A 396 -3.70 33.79 46.41
C ILE A 396 -4.67 34.88 45.94
N GLU A 397 -4.20 36.10 45.69
CA GLU A 397 -5.05 37.20 45.22
C GLU A 397 -5.75 36.87 43.90
N LYS A 398 -5.02 36.34 42.91
CA LYS A 398 -5.60 35.91 41.63
C LYS A 398 -6.59 34.74 41.79
N ILE A 399 -6.34 33.82 42.72
CA ILE A 399 -7.27 32.71 43.03
C ILE A 399 -8.54 33.25 43.68
N GLU A 400 -8.43 34.21 44.60
CA GLU A 400 -9.58 34.84 45.27
C GLU A 400 -10.42 35.65 44.28
N GLU A 401 -9.80 36.38 43.36
CA GLU A 401 -10.50 37.10 42.28
C GLU A 401 -11.33 36.12 41.43
N PHE A 402 -10.72 35.01 40.99
CA PHE A 402 -11.42 34.00 40.19
C PHE A 402 -12.52 33.30 40.98
N PHE A 403 -12.26 32.89 42.22
CA PHE A 403 -13.27 32.24 43.08
C PHE A 403 -14.47 33.16 43.34
N THR A 404 -14.24 34.46 43.48
CA THR A 404 -15.33 35.45 43.63
C THR A 404 -16.24 35.47 42.39
N SER A 405 -15.66 35.28 41.20
CA SER A 405 -16.44 35.20 39.95
C SER A 405 -17.07 33.82 39.67
N SER A 406 -16.57 32.75 40.30
CA SER A 406 -17.00 31.36 40.10
C SER A 406 -16.94 30.56 41.42
N PRO A 407 -17.83 30.83 42.39
CA PRO A 407 -17.72 30.31 43.77
C PRO A 407 -18.03 28.81 43.94
N ASP A 408 -18.67 28.19 42.95
CA ASP A 408 -19.07 26.78 42.98
C ASP A 408 -17.96 25.82 42.49
N ASP A 409 -16.78 26.35 42.12
CA ASP A 409 -15.69 25.53 41.60
C ASP A 409 -14.91 24.79 42.69
N GLU A 410 -15.11 23.47 42.79
CA GLU A 410 -14.52 22.63 43.83
C GLU A 410 -13.00 22.48 43.70
N GLU A 411 -12.45 22.50 42.48
CA GLU A 411 -11.01 22.42 42.25
C GLU A 411 -10.31 23.69 42.75
N ILE A 412 -10.82 24.86 42.37
CA ILE A 412 -10.29 26.15 42.83
C ILE A 412 -10.48 26.34 44.32
N LYS A 413 -11.63 25.94 44.88
CA LYS A 413 -11.85 25.97 46.33
C LYS A 413 -10.76 25.20 47.08
N ASN A 414 -10.44 24.00 46.60
CA ASN A 414 -9.38 23.16 47.19
C ASN A 414 -7.99 23.79 47.03
N ILE A 415 -7.69 24.44 45.90
CA ILE A 415 -6.41 25.15 45.69
C ILE A 415 -6.33 26.37 46.62
N LEU A 416 -7.41 27.14 46.75
CA LEU A 416 -7.49 28.32 47.61
C LEU A 416 -7.31 27.96 49.09
N GLU A 417 -7.96 26.89 49.55
CA GLU A 417 -7.84 26.41 50.94
C GLU A 417 -6.39 25.97 51.24
N LYS A 418 -5.78 25.21 50.32
CA LYS A 418 -4.35 24.86 50.43
C LYS A 418 -3.46 26.10 50.44
N ALA A 419 -3.75 27.09 49.62
CA ALA A 419 -2.98 28.32 49.54
C ALA A 419 -3.05 29.14 50.82
N LYS A 420 -4.24 29.28 51.40
CA LYS A 420 -4.47 29.93 52.70
C LYS A 420 -3.74 29.21 53.82
N ASN A 421 -3.82 27.88 53.88
CA ASN A 421 -3.12 27.07 54.87
C ASN A 421 -1.60 27.23 54.77
N ILE A 422 -1.03 27.26 53.56
CA ILE A 422 0.41 27.50 53.36
C ILE A 422 0.80 28.91 53.82
N LYS A 423 0.04 29.94 53.43
CA LYS A 423 0.29 31.32 53.85
C LYS A 423 0.21 31.47 55.38
N GLU A 424 -0.81 30.91 56.00
CA GLU A 424 -0.98 30.92 57.46
C GLU A 424 0.18 30.17 58.15
N SER A 425 0.60 29.02 57.62
CA SER A 425 1.75 28.28 58.15
C SER A 425 3.06 29.07 58.03
N ALA A 426 3.28 29.77 56.91
CA ALA A 426 4.46 30.60 56.71
C ALA A 426 4.44 31.84 57.63
N GLU A 427 3.28 32.46 57.82
CA GLU A 427 3.10 33.57 58.75
C GLU A 427 3.29 33.13 60.21
N LEU A 428 2.86 31.91 60.57
CA LEU A 428 3.08 31.31 61.89
C LEU A 428 4.55 30.94 62.13
N ASP A 429 5.26 30.41 61.14
CA ASP A 429 6.70 30.13 61.21
C ASP A 429 7.51 31.41 61.38
N ILE A 430 7.11 32.48 60.68
CA ILE A 430 7.69 33.81 60.85
C ILE A 430 7.36 34.35 62.24
N LYS A 431 6.10 34.26 62.71
CA LYS A 431 5.70 34.68 64.07
C LYS A 431 6.34 33.85 65.17
N GLY A 432 6.60 32.56 64.97
CA GLY A 432 7.29 31.69 65.92
C GLY A 432 8.77 32.03 66.04
N LYS A 433 9.44 32.29 64.92
CA LYS A 433 10.81 32.83 64.90
C LYS A 433 10.92 34.25 65.47
N ILE A 434 9.87 35.05 65.35
CA ILE A 434 9.75 36.39 65.95
C ILE A 434 9.34 36.30 67.44
N GLY A 435 8.61 35.28 67.86
CA GLY A 435 8.06 35.14 69.21
C GLY A 435 9.07 34.71 70.27
N GLU A 436 10.16 34.03 69.90
CA GLU A 436 11.12 33.50 70.88
C GLU A 436 12.24 34.46 71.31
N ASN A 437 12.32 35.72 70.83
CA ASN A 437 13.48 36.55 71.21
C ASN A 437 13.34 38.07 71.07
N PHE A 438 12.14 38.64 71.24
CA PHE A 438 11.91 40.03 70.82
C PHE A 438 12.47 41.14 71.74
N GLU A 439 12.91 40.87 72.97
CA GLU A 439 13.52 41.92 73.81
C GLU A 439 15.05 42.01 73.72
N GLU A 440 15.77 40.93 73.41
CA GLU A 440 17.23 40.98 73.19
C GLU A 440 17.62 41.21 71.72
N THR A 441 16.78 40.81 70.76
CA THR A 441 17.13 40.91 69.33
C THR A 441 16.83 42.26 68.69
N GLU A 442 15.99 43.13 69.26
CA GLU A 442 15.75 44.45 68.65
C GLU A 442 17.02 45.32 68.65
N ASN A 443 17.85 45.19 69.69
CA ASN A 443 19.13 45.91 69.78
C ASN A 443 20.24 45.26 68.93
N GLU A 444 20.29 43.93 68.82
CA GLU A 444 21.20 43.19 67.94
C GLU A 444 20.82 43.36 66.46
N PHE A 445 19.54 43.35 66.11
CA PHE A 445 19.03 43.57 64.76
C PHE A 445 19.25 45.01 64.31
N LYS A 446 19.01 46.01 65.17
CA LYS A 446 19.38 47.42 64.87
C LYS A 446 20.89 47.58 64.66
N LYS A 447 21.74 46.91 65.46
CA LYS A 447 23.20 46.89 65.26
C LYS A 447 23.59 46.19 63.94
N THR A 448 22.97 45.06 63.63
CA THR A 448 23.28 44.27 62.43
C THR A 448 22.79 44.97 61.16
N LEU A 449 21.62 45.62 61.20
CA LEU A 449 21.08 46.44 60.11
C LEU A 449 21.96 47.68 59.87
N LEU A 450 22.49 48.29 60.93
CA LEU A 450 23.47 49.39 60.82
C LEU A 450 24.78 48.92 60.19
N ILE A 451 25.27 47.74 60.55
CA ILE A 451 26.48 47.13 59.96
C ILE A 451 26.24 46.78 58.49
N TYR A 452 25.09 46.21 58.13
CA TYR A 452 24.73 45.92 56.74
C TYR A 452 24.55 47.19 55.90
N MET A 453 23.93 48.24 56.46
CA MET A 453 23.84 49.55 55.79
C MET A 453 25.22 50.17 55.56
N LEU A 454 26.15 50.06 56.52
CA LEU A 454 27.54 50.52 56.37
C LEU A 454 28.32 49.68 55.34
N LEU A 455 28.09 48.36 55.28
CA LEU A 455 28.69 47.48 54.27
C LEU A 455 28.16 47.76 52.87
N ILE A 456 26.86 47.99 52.73
CA ILE A 456 26.23 48.37 51.45
C ILE A 456 26.72 49.74 51.01
N LEU A 457 26.85 50.73 51.93
CA LEU A 457 27.45 52.02 51.60
C LEU A 457 28.90 51.87 51.11
N ASN A 458 29.70 51.03 51.76
CA ASN A 458 31.07 50.76 51.34
C ASN A 458 31.14 50.04 49.99
N LEU A 459 30.24 49.09 49.72
CA LEU A 459 30.13 48.40 48.43
C LEU A 459 29.72 49.36 47.31
N VAL A 460 28.75 50.24 47.56
CA VAL A 460 28.37 51.30 46.62
C VAL A 460 29.54 52.27 46.39
N PHE A 461 30.28 52.64 47.43
CA PHE A 461 31.48 53.48 47.30
C PHE A 461 32.59 52.79 46.49
N LEU A 462 32.82 51.49 46.71
CA LEU A 462 33.76 50.67 45.93
C LEU A 462 33.33 50.56 44.46
N ILE A 463 32.04 50.32 44.20
CA ILE A 463 31.51 50.22 42.83
C ILE A 463 31.64 51.57 42.11
N ILE A 464 31.40 52.69 42.79
CA ILE A 464 31.60 54.04 42.23
C ILE A 464 33.09 54.31 41.96
N PHE A 465 33.99 53.89 42.87
CA PHE A 465 35.43 54.10 42.74
C PHE A 465 36.04 53.24 41.61
N PHE A 466 35.70 51.96 41.54
CA PHE A 466 36.18 51.03 40.51
C PHE A 466 35.58 51.32 39.12
N ASN A 467 34.32 51.77 39.02
CA ASN A 467 33.76 52.20 37.74
C ASN A 467 34.46 53.45 37.18
N LYS A 468 35.02 54.31 38.04
CA LYS A 468 35.82 55.46 37.60
C LYS A 468 37.12 55.00 36.94
N ASP A 469 37.82 54.03 37.52
CA ASP A 469 39.08 53.51 36.98
C ASP A 469 38.88 52.70 35.69
N ILE A 470 37.81 51.89 35.60
CA ILE A 470 37.46 51.16 34.37
C ILE A 470 37.07 52.12 33.24
N PHE A 471 36.39 53.23 33.56
CA PHE A 471 36.07 54.27 32.59
C PHE A 471 37.33 54.99 32.08
N PHE A 472 38.30 55.26 32.96
CA PHE A 472 39.59 55.86 32.56
C PHE A 472 40.46 54.92 31.73
N GLU A 473 40.53 53.62 32.06
CA GLU A 473 41.25 52.61 31.27
C GLU A 473 40.65 52.42 29.86
N LYS A 474 39.30 52.31 29.75
CA LYS A 474 38.62 52.25 28.44
C LYS A 474 38.93 53.47 27.57
N LYS A 475 38.88 54.68 28.15
CA LYS A 475 39.19 55.94 27.44
C LYS A 475 40.66 56.02 27.01
N LYS A 476 41.58 55.44 27.79
CA LYS A 476 43.03 55.36 27.47
C LYS A 476 43.31 54.40 26.30
N ILE A 477 42.60 53.28 26.25
CA ILE A 477 42.68 52.31 25.14
C ILE A 477 42.13 52.92 23.85
N GLU A 478 41.01 53.64 23.93
CA GLU A 478 40.38 54.30 22.79
C GLU A 478 41.26 55.44 22.22
N ILE A 479 41.89 56.25 23.09
CA ILE A 479 42.89 57.25 22.70
C ILE A 479 44.13 56.59 22.04
N LYS A 480 44.59 55.42 22.53
CA LYS A 480 45.68 54.67 21.89
C LYS A 480 45.30 54.14 20.49
N LYS A 481 44.06 53.68 20.29
CA LYS A 481 43.55 53.25 18.98
C LYS A 481 43.48 54.42 17.99
N LEU A 482 42.97 55.58 18.43
CA LEU A 482 42.91 56.80 17.61
C LEU A 482 44.31 57.33 17.23
N LYS A 483 45.29 57.25 18.14
CA LYS A 483 46.70 57.62 17.84
C LYS A 483 47.39 56.65 16.86
N LYS A 484 47.01 55.36 16.85
CA LYS A 484 47.51 54.38 15.86
C LYS A 484 46.93 54.62 14.46
N LEU A 485 45.66 55.04 14.37
CA LEU A 485 45.01 55.36 13.09
C LEU A 485 45.60 56.64 12.46
N LYS A 486 45.90 57.67 13.26
CA LYS A 486 46.57 58.90 12.80
C LYS A 486 48.04 58.74 12.36
N LYS A 487 48.68 57.60 12.64
CA LYS A 487 50.05 57.27 12.16
C LYS A 487 50.05 56.44 10.87
N LYS A 488 48.88 55.99 10.41
CA LYS A 488 48.70 55.20 9.17
C LYS A 488 48.05 56.01 8.04
N SER A 489 47.52 57.19 8.33
CA SER A 489 47.27 58.29 7.39
C SER A 489 48.49 59.19 7.33
#